data_AF-A0A7S0X8X0-F1
#
_entry.id   AF-A0A7S0X8X0-F1
#
_cell.length_a   1.000
_cell.length_b   1.000
_cell.length_c   1.000
_cell.angle_alpha   90.00
_cell.angle_beta   90.00
_cell.angle_gamma   90.00
#
_symmetry.space_group_name_H-M   'P 1'
#
loop_
_entity.id
_entity.type
_entity.pdbx_description
1 polymer ?
#
loop_
_entity_poly.entity_id
_entity_poly.type
_entity_poly.pdbx_seq_one_letter_code
_entity_poly.pdbx_strand_id
1 'polypeptide(L)'
;EGSAGLGSASELVSQMQRDAITAHTQQRLSELRALKEQERGIQTRAAELEKEMGVREEGRRSAEATGGRRPTHRRAVPIALAGTQCAVLAAASFVGTQRAVAAFAQYDPVVANKTLILNLTVAAGVGACALLVVSTAILFSVAWKEGCGVKFNTPVTFYRCDGVGPTCCKNGPHNSGYAAKFVYLSNGRGFETRQKDCMRRHLLVSKKCRELRPVVVYPKEEGWEWW
;
A
#
# COMPACT_ATOMS: atom_id res chain seq x y z
N GLU A 1 -92.35 -11.41 -2.29
CA GLU A 1 -91.04 -10.98 -2.83
C GLU A 1 -89.98 -11.14 -1.74
N GLY A 2 -88.76 -11.59 -2.09
CA GLY A 2 -87.59 -11.53 -1.20
C GLY A 2 -87.04 -12.86 -0.65
N SER A 3 -86.39 -13.70 -1.47
CA SER A 3 -85.55 -14.81 -0.99
C SER A 3 -84.34 -15.12 -1.90
N ALA A 4 -83.80 -14.12 -2.61
CA ALA A 4 -82.68 -14.31 -3.54
C ALA A 4 -81.34 -13.65 -3.08
N GLY A 5 -81.30 -12.98 -1.92
CA GLY A 5 -80.16 -12.15 -1.53
C GLY A 5 -79.14 -12.77 -0.54
N LEU A 6 -79.48 -13.86 0.15
CA LEU A 6 -78.68 -14.36 1.29
C LEU A 6 -77.63 -15.42 0.90
N GLY A 7 -77.84 -16.17 -0.19
CA GLY A 7 -76.85 -17.14 -0.71
C GLY A 7 -75.62 -16.45 -1.32
N SER A 8 -75.85 -15.38 -2.07
CA SER A 8 -74.82 -14.60 -2.78
C SER A 8 -73.81 -13.92 -1.83
N ALA A 9 -74.28 -13.34 -0.71
CA ALA A 9 -73.39 -12.66 0.24
C ALA A 9 -72.50 -13.64 1.04
N SER A 10 -73.04 -14.81 1.41
CA SER A 10 -72.29 -15.86 2.12
C SER A 10 -71.20 -16.48 1.23
N GLU A 11 -71.52 -16.75 -0.04
CA GLU A 11 -70.57 -17.24 -1.03
C GLU A 11 -69.47 -16.22 -1.32
N LEU A 12 -69.82 -14.94 -1.44
CA LEU A 12 -68.85 -13.85 -1.65
C LEU A 12 -67.88 -13.71 -0.47
N VAL A 13 -68.39 -13.81 0.77
CA VAL A 13 -67.56 -13.78 1.98
C VAL A 13 -66.64 -15.01 2.04
N SER A 14 -67.14 -16.20 1.72
CA SER A 14 -66.32 -17.43 1.66
C SER A 14 -65.23 -17.36 0.60
N GLN A 15 -65.53 -16.73 -0.54
CA GLN A 15 -64.58 -16.53 -1.63
C GLN A 15 -63.50 -15.50 -1.26
N MET A 16 -63.89 -14.36 -0.68
CA MET A 16 -62.94 -13.38 -0.13
C MET A 16 -62.04 -13.97 0.95
N GLN A 17 -62.56 -14.87 1.79
CA GLN A 17 -61.78 -15.52 2.84
C GLN A 17 -60.75 -16.49 2.26
N ARG A 18 -61.11 -17.25 1.21
CA ARG A 18 -60.18 -18.10 0.47
C ARG A 18 -59.12 -17.29 -0.26
N ASP A 19 -59.50 -16.19 -0.88
CA ASP A 19 -58.57 -15.29 -1.58
C ASP A 19 -57.59 -14.63 -0.60
N ALA A 20 -58.07 -14.21 0.58
CA ALA A 20 -57.21 -13.67 1.65
C ALA A 20 -56.22 -14.71 2.19
N ILE A 21 -56.65 -15.96 2.39
CA ILE A 21 -55.77 -17.06 2.81
C ILE A 21 -54.73 -17.36 1.71
N THR A 22 -55.14 -17.32 0.44
CA THR A 22 -54.26 -17.56 -0.71
C THR A 22 -53.24 -16.45 -0.86
N ALA A 23 -53.63 -15.18 -0.70
CA ALA A 23 -52.73 -14.04 -0.73
C ALA A 23 -51.72 -14.08 0.43
N HIS A 24 -52.18 -14.39 1.66
CA HIS A 24 -51.31 -14.49 2.83
C HIS A 24 -50.31 -15.65 2.71
N THR A 25 -50.74 -16.80 2.17
CA THR A 25 -49.83 -17.93 1.91
C THR A 25 -48.82 -17.62 0.80
N GLN A 26 -49.22 -16.93 -0.26
CA GLN A 26 -48.30 -16.49 -1.32
C GLN A 26 -47.26 -15.50 -0.79
N GLN A 27 -47.68 -14.53 0.05
CA GLN A 27 -46.77 -13.59 0.69
C GLN A 27 -45.77 -14.31 1.62
N ARG A 28 -46.25 -15.25 2.45
CA ARG A 28 -45.37 -16.02 3.33
C ARG A 28 -44.38 -16.88 2.55
N LEU A 29 -44.80 -17.45 1.42
CA LEU A 29 -43.92 -18.21 0.53
C LEU A 29 -42.86 -17.33 -0.14
N SER A 30 -43.18 -16.08 -0.53
CA SER A 30 -42.21 -15.16 -1.10
C SER A 30 -41.19 -14.68 -0.06
N GLU A 31 -41.63 -14.41 1.17
CA GLU A 31 -40.77 -14.08 2.31
C GLU A 31 -39.81 -15.24 2.65
N LEU A 32 -40.32 -16.47 2.72
CA LEU A 32 -39.50 -17.66 2.96
C LEU A 32 -38.47 -17.90 1.85
N ARG A 33 -38.82 -17.64 0.58
CA ARG A 33 -37.88 -17.71 -0.55
C ARG A 33 -36.79 -16.64 -0.42
N ALA A 34 -37.15 -15.42 -0.06
CA ALA A 34 -36.19 -14.33 0.15
C ALA A 34 -35.22 -14.65 1.30
N LEU A 35 -35.73 -15.16 2.42
CA LEU A 35 -34.90 -15.60 3.55
C LEU A 35 -33.95 -16.73 3.17
N LYS A 36 -34.42 -17.73 2.42
CA LYS A 36 -33.59 -18.84 1.95
C LYS A 36 -32.50 -18.39 0.96
N GLU A 37 -32.81 -17.44 0.10
CA GLU A 37 -31.83 -16.86 -0.83
C GLU A 37 -30.78 -16.02 -0.08
N GLN A 38 -31.21 -15.27 0.93
CA GLN A 38 -30.31 -14.54 1.82
C GLN A 38 -29.39 -15.51 2.59
N GLU A 39 -29.93 -16.62 3.12
CA GLU A 39 -29.17 -17.63 3.83
C GLU A 39 -28.13 -18.30 2.91
N ARG A 40 -28.52 -18.65 1.68
CA ARG A 40 -27.58 -19.14 0.66
C ARG A 40 -26.49 -18.13 0.35
N GLY A 41 -26.85 -16.85 0.20
CA GLY A 41 -25.89 -15.76 0.01
C GLY A 41 -24.92 -15.58 1.18
N ILE A 42 -25.36 -15.84 2.41
CA ILE A 42 -24.50 -15.84 3.59
C ILE A 42 -23.58 -17.07 3.59
N GLN A 43 -24.11 -18.25 3.28
CA GLN A 43 -23.34 -19.50 3.23
C GLN A 43 -22.25 -19.47 2.14
N THR A 44 -22.55 -18.94 0.96
CA THR A 44 -21.55 -18.80 -0.11
C THR A 44 -20.46 -17.81 0.27
N ARG A 45 -20.82 -16.66 0.86
CA ARG A 45 -19.84 -15.71 1.40
C ARG A 45 -18.99 -16.30 2.52
N ALA A 46 -19.60 -17.10 3.40
CA ALA A 46 -18.88 -17.78 4.47
C ALA A 46 -17.86 -18.80 3.91
N ALA A 47 -18.26 -19.59 2.91
CA ALA A 47 -17.37 -20.55 2.24
C ALA A 47 -16.22 -19.85 1.48
N GLU A 48 -16.50 -18.71 0.83
CA GLU A 48 -15.47 -17.89 0.19
C GLU A 48 -14.48 -17.33 1.21
N LEU A 49 -14.98 -16.80 2.33
CA LEU A 49 -14.16 -16.29 3.43
C LEU A 49 -13.32 -17.39 4.07
N GLU A 50 -13.86 -18.58 4.26
CA GLU A 50 -13.13 -19.73 4.81
C GLU A 50 -12.00 -20.17 3.87
N LYS A 51 -12.26 -20.21 2.56
CA LYS A 51 -11.23 -20.48 1.56
C LYS A 51 -10.14 -19.40 1.57
N GLU A 52 -10.50 -18.13 1.65
CA GLU A 52 -9.52 -17.04 1.77
C GLU A 52 -8.70 -17.13 3.06
N MET A 53 -9.34 -17.46 4.18
CA MET A 53 -8.69 -17.66 5.48
C MET A 53 -7.68 -18.81 5.42
N GLY A 54 -8.03 -19.92 4.76
CA GLY A 54 -7.13 -21.06 4.56
C GLY A 54 -5.86 -20.68 3.77
N VAL A 55 -6.00 -19.97 2.65
CA VAL A 55 -4.86 -19.50 1.85
C VAL A 55 -3.98 -18.53 2.66
N ARG A 56 -4.60 -17.65 3.46
CA ARG A 56 -3.87 -16.71 4.33
C ARG A 56 -3.12 -17.42 5.44
N GLU A 57 -3.72 -18.43 6.06
CA GLU A 57 -3.07 -19.19 7.11
C GLU A 57 -1.87 -19.98 6.57
N GLU A 58 -2.00 -20.55 5.37
CA GLU A 58 -0.88 -21.18 4.66
C GLU A 58 0.23 -20.17 4.34
N GLY A 59 -0.14 -18.95 3.91
CA GLY A 59 0.79 -17.84 3.69
C GLY A 59 1.56 -17.47 4.97
N ARG A 60 0.85 -17.31 6.09
CA ARG A 60 1.45 -17.06 7.41
C ARG A 60 2.40 -18.18 7.81
N ARG A 61 1.97 -19.44 7.76
CA ARG A 61 2.79 -20.60 8.12
C ARG A 61 4.05 -20.67 7.25
N SER A 62 3.91 -20.42 5.95
CA SER A 62 5.04 -20.38 5.02
C SER A 62 6.02 -19.27 5.37
N ALA A 63 5.53 -18.07 5.70
CA ALA A 63 6.37 -16.93 6.08
C ALA A 63 7.11 -17.14 7.42
N GLU A 64 6.44 -17.79 8.37
CA GLU A 64 7.01 -18.17 9.67
C GLU A 64 8.08 -19.26 9.50
N ALA A 65 7.80 -20.30 8.71
CA ALA A 65 8.72 -21.42 8.47
C ALA A 65 9.94 -21.02 7.64
N THR A 66 9.74 -20.20 6.59
CA THR A 66 10.85 -19.77 5.72
C THR A 66 11.76 -18.78 6.43
N GLY A 67 11.24 -18.06 7.43
CA GLY A 67 11.93 -16.94 8.04
C GLY A 67 12.20 -15.88 6.97
N GLY A 68 11.23 -15.00 6.71
CA GLY A 68 11.39 -13.90 5.74
C GLY A 68 12.72 -13.16 5.89
N ARG A 69 13.16 -12.46 4.83
CA ARG A 69 14.53 -11.92 4.71
C ARG A 69 14.99 -11.25 6.00
N ARG A 70 16.25 -11.51 6.39
CA ARG A 70 16.88 -10.86 7.54
C ARG A 70 16.69 -9.34 7.42
N PRO A 71 16.25 -8.66 8.49
CA PRO A 71 16.08 -7.21 8.51
C PRO A 71 17.30 -6.50 7.94
N THR A 72 17.06 -5.61 6.96
CA THR A 72 18.14 -4.92 6.27
C THR A 72 18.57 -3.69 7.06
N HIS A 73 19.88 -3.60 7.34
CA HIS A 73 20.47 -2.43 7.96
C HIS A 73 20.61 -1.29 6.95
N ARG A 74 20.14 -0.09 7.30
CA ARG A 74 20.38 1.14 6.54
C ARG A 74 21.59 1.85 7.14
N ARG A 75 22.76 1.57 6.57
CA ARG A 75 24.05 2.09 7.04
C ARG A 75 24.06 3.62 7.00
N ALA A 76 24.30 4.23 8.15
CA ALA A 76 24.22 5.68 8.32
C ALA A 76 25.28 6.44 7.51
N VAL A 77 26.50 5.92 7.42
CA VAL A 77 27.62 6.61 6.75
C VAL A 77 27.42 6.72 5.24
N PRO A 78 27.07 5.66 4.49
CA PRO A 78 26.75 5.79 3.06
C PRO A 78 25.62 6.79 2.79
N ILE A 79 24.60 6.84 3.65
CA ILE A 79 23.49 7.79 3.53
C ILE A 79 23.97 9.23 3.75
N ALA A 80 24.81 9.44 4.77
CA ALA A 80 25.42 10.75 5.02
C ALA A 80 26.30 11.20 3.85
N LEU A 81 27.12 10.30 3.28
CA LEU A 81 27.95 10.59 2.10
C LEU A 81 27.10 10.99 0.89
N ALA A 82 26.00 10.29 0.63
CA ALA A 82 25.04 10.69 -0.40
C ALA A 82 24.43 12.08 -0.12
N GLY A 83 24.13 12.38 1.15
CA GLY A 83 23.70 13.71 1.59
C GLY A 83 24.75 14.79 1.30
N THR A 84 26.02 14.53 1.60
CA THR A 84 27.13 15.43 1.30
C THR A 84 27.29 15.66 -0.20
N GLN A 85 27.15 14.62 -1.03
CA GLN A 85 27.17 14.74 -2.48
C GLN A 85 26.03 15.64 -2.99
N CYS A 86 24.81 15.46 -2.48
CA CYS A 86 23.69 16.35 -2.80
C CYS A 86 23.97 17.80 -2.39
N ALA A 87 24.59 18.03 -1.23
CA ALA A 87 24.94 19.37 -0.76
C ALA A 87 25.96 20.06 -1.68
N VAL A 88 27.01 19.33 -2.08
CA VAL A 88 28.03 19.84 -3.01
C VAL A 88 27.41 20.15 -4.37
N LEU A 89 26.56 19.26 -4.88
CA LEU A 89 25.85 19.48 -6.15
C LEU A 89 24.88 20.67 -6.06
N ALA A 90 24.23 20.89 -4.92
CA ALA A 90 23.37 22.05 -4.71
C ALA A 90 24.17 23.35 -4.80
N ALA A 91 25.31 23.41 -4.11
CA ALA A 91 26.21 24.56 -4.16
C ALA A 91 26.75 24.80 -5.58
N ALA A 92 27.16 23.73 -6.27
CA ALA A 92 27.61 23.80 -7.66
C ALA A 92 26.49 24.28 -8.61
N SER A 93 25.27 23.79 -8.44
CA SER A 93 24.09 24.23 -9.21
C SER A 93 23.82 25.71 -8.99
N PHE A 94 23.86 26.19 -7.75
CA PHE A 94 23.65 27.59 -7.43
C PHE A 94 24.73 28.49 -8.03
N VAL A 95 26.02 28.17 -7.83
CA VAL A 95 27.14 28.93 -8.40
C VAL A 95 27.13 28.89 -9.93
N GLY A 96 26.85 27.72 -10.52
CA GLY A 96 26.72 27.56 -11.96
C GLY A 96 25.59 28.41 -12.54
N THR A 97 24.45 28.47 -11.85
CA THR A 97 23.32 29.33 -12.25
C THR A 97 23.70 30.81 -12.21
N GLN A 98 24.36 31.27 -11.14
CA GLN A 98 24.82 32.66 -11.05
C GLN A 98 25.81 33.02 -12.17
N ARG A 99 26.79 32.14 -12.43
CA ARG A 99 27.76 32.34 -13.51
C ARG A 99 27.11 32.35 -14.89
N ALA A 100 26.15 31.45 -15.14
CA ALA A 100 25.41 31.42 -16.38
C ALA A 100 24.62 32.72 -16.59
N VAL A 101 23.91 33.20 -15.57
CA VAL A 101 23.17 34.47 -15.62
C VAL A 101 24.12 35.64 -15.90
N ALA A 102 25.27 35.70 -15.24
CA ALA A 102 26.27 36.74 -15.47
C ALA A 102 26.82 36.72 -16.91
N ALA A 103 27.09 35.53 -17.45
CA ALA A 103 27.53 35.37 -18.83
C ALA A 103 26.46 35.81 -19.84
N PHE A 104 25.19 35.47 -19.62
CA PHE A 104 24.09 35.91 -20.47
C PHE A 104 23.80 37.42 -20.35
N ALA A 105 24.08 38.03 -19.20
CA ALA A 105 23.92 39.48 -19.01
C ALA A 105 24.93 40.31 -19.81
N GLN A 106 26.12 39.78 -20.09
CA GLN A 106 27.20 40.47 -20.82
C GLN A 106 27.05 40.46 -22.36
N TYR A 107 26.12 39.69 -22.91
CA TYR A 107 25.88 39.58 -24.37
C TYR A 107 24.75 40.52 -24.84
N ASP A 108 24.94 41.36 -25.86
CA ASP A 108 23.86 42.13 -26.54
C ASP A 108 24.13 42.22 -28.07
N PRO A 109 23.12 42.34 -28.96
CA PRO A 109 21.75 41.83 -28.94
C PRO A 109 21.34 41.22 -30.31
N VAL A 110 21.25 39.88 -30.45
CA VAL A 110 20.59 39.27 -31.65
C VAL A 110 19.71 38.06 -31.28
N VAL A 111 19.56 37.74 -29.99
CA VAL A 111 18.74 36.57 -29.60
C VAL A 111 17.38 37.07 -29.13
N ALA A 112 16.38 37.01 -30.02
CA ALA A 112 14.96 37.30 -29.74
C ALA A 112 14.39 36.53 -28.52
N ASN A 113 15.12 35.52 -28.02
CA ASN A 113 14.75 34.66 -26.89
C ASN A 113 15.66 34.79 -25.65
N LYS A 114 16.50 35.83 -25.53
CA LYS A 114 17.44 36.00 -24.39
C LYS A 114 16.73 35.90 -23.04
N THR A 115 15.60 36.59 -22.88
CA THR A 115 14.78 36.56 -21.65
C THR A 115 14.21 35.16 -21.38
N LEU A 116 13.78 34.44 -22.42
CA LEU A 116 13.25 33.08 -22.30
C LEU A 116 14.34 32.09 -21.84
N ILE A 117 15.52 32.14 -22.45
CA ILE A 117 16.66 31.26 -22.11
C ILE A 117 17.15 31.56 -20.69
N LEU A 118 17.22 32.84 -20.32
CA LEU A 118 17.66 33.27 -18.99
C LEU A 118 16.66 32.82 -17.91
N ASN A 119 15.35 33.00 -18.15
CA ASN A 119 14.30 32.51 -17.25
C ASN A 119 14.32 30.98 -17.13
N LEU A 120 14.51 30.25 -18.23
CA LEU A 120 14.61 28.79 -18.20
C LEU A 120 15.84 28.32 -17.42
N THR A 121 16.99 28.98 -17.61
CA THR A 121 18.25 28.67 -16.92
C THR A 121 18.13 28.93 -15.42
N VAL A 122 17.54 30.06 -15.03
CA VAL A 122 17.28 30.39 -13.63
C VAL A 122 16.29 29.39 -13.02
N ALA A 123 15.18 29.12 -13.70
CA ALA A 123 14.17 28.18 -13.20
C ALA A 123 14.72 26.76 -13.03
N ALA A 124 15.46 26.25 -14.02
CA ALA A 124 16.10 24.94 -13.96
C ALA A 124 17.17 24.88 -12.87
N GLY A 125 18.04 25.90 -12.79
CA GLY A 125 19.14 25.96 -11.84
C GLY A 125 18.71 26.12 -10.38
N VAL A 126 17.72 26.99 -10.13
CA VAL A 126 17.10 27.17 -8.81
C VAL A 126 16.26 25.94 -8.45
N GLY A 127 15.51 25.38 -9.39
CA GLY A 127 14.72 24.16 -9.18
C GLY A 127 15.59 22.95 -8.81
N ALA A 128 16.69 22.73 -9.54
CA ALA A 128 17.65 21.69 -9.23
C ALA A 128 18.31 21.93 -7.86
N CYS A 129 18.73 23.16 -7.56
CA CYS A 129 19.31 23.51 -6.27
C CYS A 129 18.33 23.23 -5.12
N ALA A 130 17.07 23.67 -5.22
CA ALA A 130 16.05 23.45 -4.21
C ALA A 130 15.81 21.95 -3.95
N LEU A 131 15.70 21.16 -5.03
CA LEU A 131 15.52 19.70 -4.92
C LEU A 131 16.72 19.02 -4.24
N LEU A 132 17.94 19.45 -4.57
CA LEU A 132 19.16 18.92 -3.96
C LEU A 132 19.29 19.32 -2.48
N VAL A 133 18.92 20.55 -2.10
CA VAL A 133 18.90 20.99 -0.70
C VAL A 133 17.89 20.19 0.12
N VAL A 134 16.67 20.02 -0.40
CA VAL A 134 15.65 19.20 0.28
C VAL A 134 16.11 17.75 0.41
N SER A 135 16.69 17.17 -0.65
CA SER A 135 17.24 15.82 -0.63
C SER A 135 18.35 15.66 0.40
N THR A 136 19.24 16.65 0.49
CA THR A 136 20.32 16.72 1.50
C THR A 136 19.76 16.68 2.92
N ALA A 137 18.77 17.53 3.22
CA ALA A 137 18.14 17.58 4.54
C ALA A 137 17.47 16.24 4.92
N ILE A 138 16.79 15.61 3.97
CA ILE A 138 16.17 14.29 4.18
C ILE A 138 17.24 13.23 4.45
N LEU A 139 18.30 13.17 3.63
CA LEU A 139 19.36 12.18 3.78
C LEU A 139 20.09 12.31 5.12
N PHE A 140 20.43 13.53 5.54
CA PHE A 140 21.03 13.74 6.87
C PHE A 140 20.08 13.37 8.01
N SER A 141 18.80 13.68 7.89
CA SER A 141 17.80 13.29 8.90
C SER A 141 17.69 11.76 9.02
N VAL A 142 17.72 11.05 7.89
CA VAL A 142 17.71 9.58 7.87
C VAL A 142 19.02 9.03 8.44
N ALA A 143 20.17 9.53 8.01
CA ALA A 143 21.48 9.11 8.50
C ALA A 143 21.60 9.31 10.02
N TRP A 144 21.11 10.45 10.53
CA TRP A 144 21.06 10.72 11.96
C TRP A 144 20.21 9.71 12.71
N LYS A 145 18.98 9.45 12.23
CA LYS A 145 18.07 8.47 12.84
C LYS A 145 18.70 7.07 12.90
N GLU A 146 19.26 6.59 11.79
CA GLU A 146 19.88 5.26 11.73
C GLU A 146 21.17 5.21 12.58
N GLY A 147 21.99 6.27 12.56
CA GLY A 147 23.20 6.39 13.37
C GLY A 147 22.94 6.41 14.87
N CYS A 148 21.90 7.15 15.31
CA CYS A 148 21.41 7.08 16.68
C CYS A 148 20.92 5.67 17.04
N GLY A 149 20.24 4.98 16.12
CA GLY A 149 19.82 3.59 16.30
C GLY A 149 21.00 2.67 16.63
N VAL A 150 22.06 2.73 15.84
CA VAL A 150 23.29 1.96 16.07
C VAL A 150 23.99 2.37 17.38
N LYS A 151 24.15 3.69 17.61
CA LYS A 151 24.85 4.22 18.79
C LYS A 151 24.17 3.81 20.11
N PHE A 152 22.86 4.00 20.18
CA PHE A 152 22.08 3.81 21.40
C PHE A 152 21.45 2.41 21.51
N ASN A 153 21.70 1.53 20.52
CA ASN A 153 21.07 0.21 20.43
C ASN A 153 19.53 0.28 20.50
N THR A 154 18.95 1.31 19.88
CA THR A 154 17.50 1.50 19.91
C THR A 154 16.82 0.36 19.15
N PRO A 155 15.79 -0.30 19.73
CA PRO A 155 15.10 -1.39 19.05
C PRO A 155 14.42 -0.89 17.78
N VAL A 156 14.63 -1.61 16.67
CA VAL A 156 14.01 -1.33 15.39
C VAL A 156 12.97 -2.40 15.08
N THR A 157 11.73 -1.98 14.83
CA THR A 157 10.63 -2.90 14.54
C THR A 157 10.48 -3.11 13.04
N PHE A 158 10.60 -4.37 12.62
CA PHE A 158 10.31 -4.82 11.28
C PHE A 158 9.00 -5.59 11.25
N TYR A 159 8.32 -5.51 10.13
CA TYR A 159 7.12 -6.27 9.83
C TYR A 159 7.39 -7.09 8.58
N ARG A 160 6.75 -8.26 8.54
CA ARG A 160 6.78 -9.16 7.37
C ARG A 160 5.40 -9.15 6.73
N CYS A 161 5.34 -9.33 5.41
CA CYS A 161 4.07 -9.64 4.76
C CYS A 161 3.83 -11.15 4.72
N ASP A 162 2.56 -11.55 4.68
CA ASP A 162 2.09 -12.94 4.60
C ASP A 162 2.23 -13.58 3.22
N GLY A 163 2.51 -12.79 2.17
CA GLY A 163 2.85 -13.31 0.84
C GLY A 163 1.77 -14.22 0.26
N VAL A 164 0.48 -13.90 0.47
CA VAL A 164 -0.71 -14.74 0.17
C VAL A 164 -0.70 -15.39 -1.21
N GLY A 165 -0.05 -14.77 -2.20
CA GLY A 165 0.13 -15.39 -3.50
C GLY A 165 1.12 -14.66 -4.40
N PRO A 166 1.38 -15.19 -5.61
CA PRO A 166 2.34 -14.61 -6.54
C PRO A 166 1.98 -13.18 -6.96
N THR A 167 0.70 -12.83 -6.94
CA THR A 167 0.16 -11.54 -7.40
C THR A 167 -0.33 -10.64 -6.26
N CYS A 168 0.01 -10.94 -5.00
CA CYS A 168 -0.47 -10.15 -3.86
C CYS A 168 0.14 -8.74 -3.81
N CYS A 169 1.33 -8.57 -4.37
CA CYS A 169 2.01 -7.28 -4.48
C CYS A 169 1.62 -6.51 -5.75
N LYS A 170 1.42 -5.20 -5.61
CA LYS A 170 1.12 -4.32 -6.77
C LYS A 170 2.31 -4.12 -7.72
N ASN A 171 3.56 -4.27 -7.24
CA ASN A 171 4.78 -4.10 -8.04
C ASN A 171 5.13 -5.33 -8.91
N GLY A 172 4.11 -6.07 -9.35
CA GLY A 172 4.27 -7.24 -10.20
C GLY A 172 4.37 -8.54 -9.43
N PRO A 173 4.24 -9.67 -10.15
CA PRO A 173 4.38 -10.97 -9.54
C PRO A 173 5.76 -11.11 -8.92
N HIS A 174 5.87 -11.84 -7.82
CA HIS A 174 7.14 -12.11 -7.17
C HIS A 174 8.24 -12.73 -8.08
N ASN A 175 7.87 -13.13 -9.32
CA ASN A 175 8.79 -13.62 -10.35
C ASN A 175 9.31 -12.56 -11.34
N SER A 176 8.92 -11.27 -11.27
CA SER A 176 9.33 -10.26 -12.27
C SER A 176 10.72 -9.61 -12.02
N GLY A 177 11.60 -10.32 -11.31
CA GLY A 177 12.96 -9.88 -11.01
C GLY A 177 13.26 -9.98 -9.52
N TYR A 178 14.39 -10.61 -9.19
CA TYR A 178 14.90 -10.77 -7.84
C TYR A 178 15.20 -9.41 -7.20
N ALA A 179 14.19 -8.78 -6.61
CA ALA A 179 14.45 -7.63 -5.76
C ALA A 179 15.03 -8.16 -4.45
N ALA A 180 16.22 -7.67 -4.06
CA ALA A 180 16.87 -7.95 -2.78
C ALA A 180 15.99 -7.62 -1.54
N LYS A 181 14.83 -7.04 -1.79
CA LYS A 181 13.60 -7.01 -1.02
C LYS A 181 13.15 -8.21 -0.19
N PHE A 182 13.11 -9.31 -0.92
CA PHE A 182 12.15 -10.38 -0.74
C PHE A 182 12.89 -11.69 -0.56
N VAL A 183 12.28 -12.60 0.18
CA VAL A 183 12.57 -14.03 0.04
C VAL A 183 11.52 -14.58 -0.90
N TYR A 184 11.97 -15.17 -2.00
CA TYR A 184 11.11 -15.81 -2.98
C TYR A 184 11.11 -17.32 -2.76
N LEU A 185 9.93 -17.92 -2.79
CA LEU A 185 9.75 -19.35 -2.79
C LEU A 185 9.56 -19.86 -4.22
N SER A 186 9.92 -21.12 -4.47
CA SER A 186 9.75 -21.79 -5.76
C SER A 186 8.30 -21.85 -6.24
N ASN A 187 7.32 -21.74 -5.34
CA ASN A 187 5.89 -21.66 -5.64
C ASN A 187 5.43 -20.25 -6.09
N GLY A 188 6.37 -19.31 -6.32
CA GLY A 188 6.07 -17.94 -6.71
C GLY A 188 5.57 -17.05 -5.57
N ARG A 189 5.57 -17.52 -4.32
CA ARG A 189 5.31 -16.66 -3.15
C ARG A 189 6.56 -15.88 -2.77
N GLY A 190 6.36 -14.80 -2.05
CA GLY A 190 7.40 -13.82 -1.76
C GLY A 190 7.08 -13.08 -0.48
N PHE A 191 8.07 -12.96 0.39
CA PHE A 191 7.92 -12.31 1.70
C PHE A 191 8.84 -11.11 1.78
N GLU A 192 8.27 -9.95 2.06
CA GLU A 192 9.00 -8.70 2.25
C GLU A 192 9.14 -8.39 3.73
N THR A 193 10.35 -8.03 4.15
CA THR A 193 10.63 -7.53 5.50
C THR A 193 10.89 -6.03 5.42
N ARG A 194 10.10 -5.21 6.12
CA ARG A 194 10.24 -3.74 6.13
C ARG A 194 10.07 -3.15 7.51
N GLN A 195 10.73 -2.02 7.78
CA GLN A 195 10.39 -1.20 8.95
C GLN A 195 8.93 -0.73 8.89
N LYS A 196 8.32 -0.47 10.05
CA LYS A 196 6.90 -0.07 10.24
C LYS A 196 6.34 0.85 9.15
N ASP A 197 6.92 2.03 8.95
CA ASP A 197 6.39 3.03 8.00
C ASP A 197 6.47 2.57 6.54
N CYS A 198 7.49 1.78 6.23
CA CYS A 198 7.66 1.20 4.91
C CYS A 198 6.68 0.05 4.67
N MET A 199 6.40 -0.76 5.70
CA MET A 199 5.37 -1.79 5.62
C MET A 199 3.97 -1.17 5.47
N ARG A 200 3.65 -0.13 6.24
CA ARG A 200 2.37 0.57 6.12
C ARG A 200 2.14 1.08 4.69
N ARG A 201 3.14 1.71 4.07
CA ARG A 201 3.06 2.13 2.67
C ARG A 201 2.92 0.96 1.70
N HIS A 202 3.63 -0.14 1.95
CA HIS A 202 3.47 -1.37 1.16
C HIS A 202 2.01 -1.86 1.22
N LEU A 203 1.41 -1.95 2.40
CA LEU A 203 0.04 -2.47 2.59
C LEU A 203 -1.03 -1.55 1.99
N LEU A 204 -0.81 -0.23 1.96
CA LEU A 204 -1.70 0.71 1.27
C LEU A 204 -1.77 0.44 -0.25
N VAL A 205 -0.66 -0.01 -0.83
CA VAL A 205 -0.48 -0.21 -2.26
C VAL A 205 -0.80 -1.66 -2.67
N SER A 206 -0.41 -2.62 -1.84
CA SER A 206 -0.61 -4.07 -1.99
C SER A 206 -1.77 -4.55 -1.10
N LYS A 207 -3.01 -4.21 -1.48
CA LYS A 207 -4.23 -4.44 -0.69
C LYS A 207 -4.52 -5.91 -0.33
N LYS A 208 -3.84 -6.87 -0.99
CA LYS A 208 -3.99 -8.31 -0.74
C LYS A 208 -2.97 -8.86 0.27
N CYS A 209 -1.94 -8.09 0.62
CA CYS A 209 -0.97 -8.45 1.66
C CYS A 209 -1.47 -8.04 3.05
N ARG A 210 -1.07 -8.78 4.08
CA ARG A 210 -1.24 -8.39 5.48
C ARG A 210 0.09 -8.39 6.21
N GLU A 211 0.22 -7.51 7.21
CA GLU A 211 1.35 -7.58 8.13
C GLU A 211 1.22 -8.80 9.05
N LEU A 212 2.35 -9.47 9.24
CA LEU A 212 2.57 -10.50 10.22
C LEU A 212 3.09 -9.89 11.53
N ARG A 213 3.33 -10.77 12.51
CA ARG A 213 3.90 -10.37 13.81
C ARG A 213 5.19 -9.57 13.61
N PRO A 214 5.38 -8.50 14.39
CA PRO A 214 6.58 -7.70 14.31
C PRO A 214 7.81 -8.50 14.77
N VAL A 215 8.94 -8.24 14.12
CA VAL A 215 10.26 -8.69 14.52
C VAL A 215 10.98 -7.48 15.11
N VAL A 216 11.34 -7.56 16.38
CA VAL A 216 12.14 -6.53 17.05
C VAL A 216 13.60 -6.89 16.90
N VAL A 217 14.39 -5.93 16.45
CA VAL A 217 15.81 -6.09 16.21
C VAL A 217 16.58 -5.09 17.06
N TYR A 218 17.61 -5.57 17.74
CA TYR A 218 18.58 -4.71 18.42
C TYR A 218 19.85 -4.59 17.56
N PRO A 219 20.24 -3.37 17.14
CA PRO A 219 21.40 -3.15 16.29
C PRO A 219 22.69 -3.83 16.77
N LYS A 220 22.95 -3.84 18.08
CA LYS A 220 24.15 -4.49 18.66
C LYS A 220 24.11 -6.02 18.53
N GLU A 221 22.95 -6.64 18.73
CA GLU A 221 22.80 -8.10 18.64
C GLU A 221 22.94 -8.59 17.20
N GLU A 222 22.49 -7.78 16.23
CA GLU A 222 22.65 -8.08 14.81
C GLU A 222 24.02 -7.68 14.23
N GLY A 223 24.89 -7.08 15.03
CA GLY A 223 26.21 -6.59 14.57
C GLY A 223 26.11 -5.46 13.56
N TRP A 224 25.12 -4.57 13.70
CA TRP A 224 24.95 -3.44 12.80
C TRP A 224 26.01 -2.36 13.07
N GLU A 225 26.69 -1.97 12.01
CA GLU A 225 27.73 -0.97 12.03
C GLU A 225 27.34 0.25 11.21
N TRP A 226 27.95 1.39 11.51
CA TRP A 226 27.71 2.65 10.83
C TRP A 226 27.99 2.58 9.31
N TRP A 227 28.86 1.65 8.88
CA TRP A 227 29.31 1.45 7.50
C TRP A 227 28.61 0.33 6.76
#